data_AF-A0A328KWH8-F1
#
_entry.id   AF-A0A328KWH8-F1
#
_cell.length_a   1.000
_cell.length_b   1.000
_cell.length_c   1.000
_cell.angle_alpha   90.00
_cell.angle_beta   90.00
_cell.angle_gamma   90.00
#
_symmetry.space_group_name_H-M   'P 1'
#
loop_
_entity.id
_entity.type
_entity.pdbx_description
1 polymer ?
#
loop_
_entity_poly.entity_id
_entity_poly.type
_entity_poly.pdbx_seq_one_letter_code
_entity_poly.pdbx_strand_id
1 'polypeptide(L)'
;MSLLGNLKEIQGKAIDEKVLEFAEEMESAIIESAGKGYSGYKYQIRYDNPDKHMMLSKIFIEKLQELMDGVKVEFKKEEKKSLLGGSYYEHYIHFKWND
;
A
#
# COMPACT_ATOMS: atom_id res chain seq x y z
N MET A 1 4.73 -4.71 -32.17
CA MET A 1 4.97 -4.49 -30.72
C MET A 1 6.37 -4.95 -30.35
N SER A 2 7.04 -4.29 -29.40
CA SER A 2 8.36 -4.69 -28.89
C SER A 2 8.23 -5.49 -27.59
N LEU A 3 9.23 -6.31 -27.25
CA LEU A 3 9.28 -7.04 -25.99
C LEU A 3 9.08 -6.12 -24.78
N LEU A 4 9.75 -4.96 -24.79
CA LEU A 4 9.62 -3.95 -23.74
C LEU A 4 8.19 -3.38 -23.63
N GLY A 5 7.51 -3.18 -24.76
CA GLY A 5 6.12 -2.72 -24.78
C GLY A 5 5.19 -3.75 -24.12
N ASN A 6 5.32 -5.02 -24.49
CA ASN A 6 4.52 -6.11 -23.93
C ASN A 6 4.75 -6.28 -22.42
N LEU A 7 6.01 -6.21 -21.97
CA LEU A 7 6.35 -6.30 -20.55
C LEU A 7 5.75 -5.17 -19.72
N LYS A 8 5.75 -3.93 -20.25
CA LYS A 8 5.12 -2.78 -19.60
C LYS A 8 3.60 -2.93 -19.52
N GLU A 9 2.96 -3.46 -20.57
CA GLU A 9 1.52 -3.70 -20.56
C GLU A 9 1.14 -4.78 -19.53
N ILE A 10 1.87 -5.90 -19.50
CA ILE A 10 1.66 -6.98 -18.52
C ILE A 10 1.86 -6.44 -17.09
N GLN A 11 2.94 -5.69 -16.87
CA GLN A 11 3.20 -5.07 -15.57
C GLN A 11 2.09 -4.12 -15.15
N GLY A 12 1.59 -3.28 -16.07
CA GLY A 12 0.49 -2.36 -15.80
C GLY A 12 -0.77 -3.10 -15.36
N LYS A 13 -1.16 -4.15 -16.09
CA LYS A 13 -2.33 -4.98 -15.73
C LYS A 13 -2.16 -5.66 -14.36
N ALA A 14 -0.98 -6.20 -14.08
CA ALA A 14 -0.70 -6.81 -12.78
C ALA A 14 -0.79 -5.81 -11.63
N ILE A 15 -0.34 -4.56 -11.84
CA ILE A 15 -0.52 -3.48 -10.86
C ILE A 15 -2.00 -3.19 -10.67
N ASP A 16 -2.77 -3.04 -11.75
CA ASP A 16 -4.20 -2.72 -11.69
C ASP A 16 -4.99 -3.78 -10.92
N GLU A 17 -4.75 -5.06 -11.23
CA GLU A 17 -5.38 -6.20 -10.54
C GLU A 17 -5.03 -6.21 -9.06
N LYS A 18 -3.75 -6.00 -8.70
CA LYS A 18 -3.34 -5.98 -7.29
C LYS A 18 -3.92 -4.80 -6.53
N VAL A 19 -3.99 -3.62 -7.14
CA VAL A 19 -4.53 -2.43 -6.48
C VAL A 19 -5.99 -2.65 -6.12
N LEU A 20 -6.77 -3.28 -7.00
CA LEU A 20 -8.17 -3.64 -6.74
C LEU A 20 -8.28 -4.65 -5.60
N GLU A 21 -7.56 -5.78 -5.66
CA GLU A 21 -7.54 -6.80 -4.61
C GLU A 21 -7.19 -6.19 -3.24
N PHE A 22 -6.16 -5.35 -3.21
CA PHE A 22 -5.71 -4.70 -1.98
C PHE A 22 -6.70 -3.65 -1.47
N ALA A 23 -7.37 -2.90 -2.35
CA ALA A 23 -8.39 -1.93 -1.96
C ALA A 23 -9.58 -2.63 -1.26
N GLU A 24 -10.05 -3.76 -1.81
CA GLU A 24 -11.13 -4.56 -1.22
C GLU A 24 -10.75 -5.11 0.18
N GLU A 25 -9.52 -5.61 0.34
CA GLU A 25 -9.02 -6.07 1.64
C GLU A 25 -8.98 -4.91 2.65
N MET A 26 -8.47 -3.76 2.22
CA MET A 26 -8.29 -2.59 3.09
C MET A 26 -9.61 -1.91 3.43
N GLU A 27 -10.61 -1.90 2.54
CA GLU A 27 -11.93 -1.35 2.83
C GLU A 27 -12.53 -1.99 4.08
N SER A 28 -12.49 -3.33 4.15
CA SER A 28 -12.99 -4.08 5.31
C SER A 28 -12.23 -3.70 6.60
N ALA A 29 -10.89 -3.62 6.54
CA ALA A 29 -10.07 -3.25 7.69
C ALA A 29 -10.29 -1.80 8.14
N ILE A 30 -10.51 -0.88 7.19
CA ILE A 30 -10.79 0.53 7.43
C ILE A 30 -12.16 0.70 8.08
N ILE A 31 -13.20 0.05 7.57
CA ILE A 31 -14.54 0.07 8.16
C ILE A 31 -14.49 -0.46 9.60
N GLU A 32 -13.77 -1.55 9.85
CA GLU A 32 -13.60 -2.09 11.19
C GLU A 32 -12.88 -1.09 12.13
N SER A 33 -11.80 -0.48 11.65
CA SER A 33 -11.03 0.52 12.40
C SER A 33 -11.88 1.77 12.70
N ALA A 34 -12.63 2.27 11.71
CA ALA A 34 -13.54 3.39 11.84
C ALA A 34 -14.68 3.09 12.82
N GLY A 35 -15.25 1.87 12.77
CA GLY A 35 -16.28 1.40 13.70
C GLY A 35 -15.81 1.34 15.16
N LYS A 36 -14.49 1.21 15.38
CA LYS A 36 -13.85 1.31 16.70
C LYS A 36 -13.54 2.75 17.13
N GLY A 37 -13.87 3.75 16.30
CA GLY A 37 -13.66 5.17 16.57
C GLY A 37 -12.27 5.70 16.19
N TYR A 38 -11.46 4.93 15.47
CA TYR A 38 -10.16 5.41 14.97
C TYR A 38 -10.33 6.30 13.73
N SER A 39 -9.40 7.25 13.54
CA SER A 39 -9.30 8.14 12.38
C SER A 39 -8.29 7.67 11.32
N GLY A 40 -7.82 6.43 11.43
CA GLY A 40 -6.86 5.89 10.48
C GLY A 40 -6.51 4.43 10.72
N TYR A 41 -5.76 3.88 9.77
CA TYR A 41 -5.23 2.52 9.78
C TYR A 41 -3.85 2.49 9.15
N LYS A 42 -2.99 1.61 9.64
CA LYS A 42 -1.63 1.44 9.12
C LYS A 42 -1.45 -0.01 8.68
N TYR A 43 -1.20 -0.19 7.39
CA TYR A 43 -0.83 -1.48 6.83
C TYR A 43 0.69 -1.58 6.70
N GLN A 44 1.30 -2.60 7.30
CA GLN A 44 2.73 -2.86 7.15
C GLN A 44 2.99 -3.70 5.90
N ILE A 45 3.80 -3.19 4.97
CA ILE A 45 4.28 -3.96 3.82
C ILE A 45 5.39 -4.90 4.31
N ARG A 46 5.02 -6.15 4.58
CA ARG A 46 5.97 -7.15 5.08
C ARG A 46 6.99 -7.55 4.01
N TYR A 47 8.20 -7.89 4.45
CA TYR A 47 9.31 -8.26 3.56
C TYR A 47 9.06 -9.57 2.79
N ASP A 48 8.28 -10.48 3.39
CA ASP A 48 7.90 -11.79 2.84
C ASP A 48 6.72 -11.70 1.86
N ASN A 49 6.13 -10.52 1.67
CA ASN A 49 5.12 -10.32 0.65
C ASN A 49 5.78 -10.36 -0.75
N PRO A 50 5.38 -11.31 -1.63
CA PRO A 50 5.96 -11.43 -2.97
C PRO A 50 5.73 -10.19 -3.83
N ASP A 51 4.64 -9.46 -3.57
CA ASP A 51 4.21 -8.28 -4.32
C ASP A 51 4.77 -6.97 -3.75
N LYS A 52 5.64 -7.02 -2.73
CA LYS A 52 6.12 -5.80 -2.04
C LYS A 52 6.66 -4.73 -3.00
N HIS A 53 7.40 -5.13 -4.03
CA HIS A 53 8.00 -4.19 -4.98
C HIS A 53 6.94 -3.43 -5.78
N MET A 54 5.81 -4.10 -6.04
CA MET A 54 4.66 -3.51 -6.71
C MET A 54 3.93 -2.54 -5.77
N MET A 55 3.67 -2.96 -4.52
CA MET A 55 3.00 -2.12 -3.52
C MET A 55 3.81 -0.86 -3.14
N LEU A 56 5.14 -0.95 -3.20
CA LEU A 56 6.07 0.16 -2.99
C LEU A 56 6.17 1.11 -4.20
N SER A 57 5.60 0.73 -5.35
CA SER A 57 5.69 1.55 -6.56
C SER A 57 4.78 2.77 -6.45
N LYS A 58 5.24 3.89 -7.01
CA LYS A 58 4.47 5.14 -7.05
C LYS A 58 3.10 4.95 -7.74
N ILE A 59 3.08 4.20 -8.84
CA ILE A 59 1.87 3.92 -9.62
C ILE A 59 0.82 3.19 -8.78
N PHE A 60 1.24 2.21 -7.98
CA PHE A 60 0.33 1.48 -7.09
C PHE A 60 -0.33 2.42 -6.08
N ILE A 61 0.45 3.29 -5.42
CA ILE A 61 -0.06 4.23 -4.42
C ILE A 61 -0.99 5.27 -5.05
N GLU A 62 -0.66 5.79 -6.24
CA GLU A 62 -1.52 6.74 -6.97
C GLU A 62 -2.87 6.10 -7.33
N LYS A 63 -2.86 4.89 -7.91
CA LYS A 63 -4.09 4.17 -8.25
C LYS A 63 -4.90 3.80 -7.00
N LEU A 64 -4.24 3.39 -5.93
CA LEU A 64 -4.92 3.10 -4.67
C LEU A 64 -5.59 4.35 -4.09
N GLN A 65 -4.94 5.51 -4.17
CA GLN A 65 -5.54 6.78 -3.76
C GLN A 65 -6.77 7.16 -4.61
N GLU A 66 -6.76 6.85 -5.91
CA GLU A 66 -7.91 7.07 -6.80
C GLU A 66 -9.11 6.18 -6.44
N LEU A 67 -8.87 4.95 -5.97
CA LEU A 67 -9.94 4.02 -5.56
C LEU A 67 -10.52 4.37 -4.17
N MET A 68 -9.69 4.81 -3.25
CA MET A 68 -10.06 4.98 -1.84
C MET A 68 -10.60 6.40 -1.58
N ASP A 69 -11.73 6.73 -2.20
CA ASP A 69 -12.37 8.04 -2.03
C ASP A 69 -12.72 8.31 -0.55
N GLY A 70 -12.53 9.55 -0.11
CA GLY A 70 -12.70 9.95 1.29
C GLY A 70 -11.61 9.43 2.26
N VAL A 71 -10.62 8.67 1.77
CA VAL A 71 -9.49 8.18 2.56
C VAL A 71 -8.17 8.68 1.98
N LYS A 72 -7.37 9.37 2.79
CA LYS A 72 -6.02 9.76 2.43
C LYS A 72 -5.07 8.58 2.55
N VAL A 73 -4.38 8.26 1.46
CA VAL A 73 -3.38 7.18 1.35
C VAL A 73 -1.98 7.79 1.32
N GLU A 74 -1.14 7.45 2.30
CA GLU A 74 0.25 7.92 2.40
C GLU A 74 1.22 6.75 2.53
N PHE A 75 2.23 6.68 1.65
CA PHE A 75 3.36 5.78 1.85
C PHE A 75 4.33 6.37 2.88
N LYS A 76 4.72 5.56 3.88
CA LYS A 76 5.72 5.95 4.88
C LYS A 76 6.81 4.91 5.05
N LYS A 77 8.05 5.40 5.03
CA LYS A 77 9.24 4.65 5.43
C LYS A 77 9.62 5.09 6.84
N GLU A 78 9.49 4.19 7.82
CA GLU A 78 9.82 4.46 9.22
C GLU A 78 11.13 3.77 9.58
N GLU A 79 12.09 4.53 10.12
CA GLU A 79 13.31 3.94 10.71
C GLU A 79 13.00 3.39 12.09
N LYS A 80 13.36 2.13 12.33
CA LYS A 80 13.25 1.45 13.62
C LYS A 80 14.64 1.10 14.14
N LYS A 81 14.82 1.29 15.45
CA LYS A 81 16.02 0.81 16.14
C LYS A 81 15.84 -0.65 16.50
N SER A 82 16.85 -1.46 16.23
CA SER A 82 16.91 -2.85 16.70
C SER A 82 17.45 -2.88 18.13
N LEU A 83 17.00 -3.87 18.90
CA LEU A 83 17.49 -4.11 20.26
C LEU A 83 18.98 -4.47 20.30
N LEU A 84 19.56 -4.88 19.15
CA LEU A 84 20.95 -5.26 18.99
C LEU A 84 21.85 -4.10 18.51
N GLY A 85 21.35 -2.86 18.57
CA GLY A 85 22.14 -1.65 18.28
C GLY A 85 22.23 -1.26 16.80
N GLY A 86 21.41 -1.86 15.92
CA GLY A 86 21.28 -1.47 14.51
C GLY A 86 20.02 -0.63 14.25
N SER A 87 19.85 -0.15 13.01
CA SER A 87 18.56 0.34 12.52
C SER A 87 18.10 -0.42 11.28
N TYR A 88 16.78 -0.53 11.12
CA TYR A 88 16.14 -1.10 9.95
C TYR A 88 14.96 -0.23 9.53
N TYR A 89 14.49 -0.40 8.30
CA TYR A 89 13.36 0.36 7.80
C TYR A 89 12.13 -0.53 7.65
N GLU A 90 11.02 -0.03 8.17
CA GLU A 90 9.70 -0.58 7.90
C GLU A 90 8.98 0.32 6.91
N HIS A 91 8.14 -0.31 6.09
CA HIS A 91 7.39 0.37 5.04
C HIS A 91 5.91 0.18 5.30
N TYR A 92 5.17 1.27 5.25
CA TYR A 92 3.76 1.30 5.59
C TYR A 92 2.94 2.04 4.54
N ILE A 93 1.69 1.61 4.38
CA ILE A 93 0.64 2.38 3.75
C ILE A 93 -0.27 2.87 4.87
N HIS A 94 -0.38 4.19 5.01
CA HIS A 94 -1.22 4.84 6.00
C HIS A 94 -2.51 5.27 5.32
N PHE A 95 -3.61 4.86 5.92
CA PHE A 95 -4.95 5.29 5.58
C PHE A 95 -5.43 6.25 6.66
N LYS A 96 -5.98 7.39 6.28
CA LYS A 96 -6.56 8.36 7.22
C LYS A 96 -7.90 8.83 6.68
N TRP A 97 -8.89 8.85 7.55
CA TRP A 97 -10.22 9.36 7.27
C TRP A 97 -10.60 10.20 8.49
N ASN A 98 -11.01 11.43 8.24
CA ASN A 98 -10.99 12.58 9.17
C ASN A 98 -9.66 13.34 9.17
N ASP A 99 -9.75 14.62 8.81
CA ASP A 99 -8.70 15.64 8.99
C ASP A 99 -8.54 16.00 10.48
#